data_AF-A0A4Q0I1P6-F1
#
_entry.id   AF-A0A4Q0I1P6-F1
#
_cell.length_a   1.000
_cell.length_b   1.000
_cell.length_c   1.000
_cell.angle_alpha   90.00
_cell.angle_beta   90.00
_cell.angle_gamma   90.00
#
_symmetry.space_group_name_H-M   'P 1'
#
loop_
_entity.id
_entity.type
_entity.pdbx_description
1 polymer ?
#
loop_
_entity_poly.entity_id
_entity_poly.type
_entity_poly.pdbx_seq_one_letter_code
_entity_poly.pdbx_strand_id
1 'polypeptide(L)'
;MKAFKALTVGRGDSVRIKITTTIEEAILNKAKALAKQEGLEGANAIIERALELYFTSIENEVWEKSLSSGWIKKLVLKGDSILYENIKCRKTLENYKPEDYTQNNLQSKGWNKV
;
A
#
# COMPACT_ATOMS: atom_id res chain seq x y z
N MET A 1 -5.71 10.74 24.21
CA MET A 1 -5.01 9.47 23.97
C MET A 1 -5.64 8.39 24.84
N LYS A 2 -6.30 7.38 24.26
CA LYS A 2 -6.77 6.20 25.02
C LYS A 2 -5.75 5.09 24.86
N ALA A 3 -5.31 4.51 25.97
CA ALA A 3 -4.30 3.48 26.02
C ALA A 3 -4.81 2.16 25.42
N PHE A 4 -3.98 1.52 24.60
CA PHE A 4 -4.20 0.16 24.11
C PHE A 4 -3.92 -0.83 25.24
N LYS A 5 -4.86 -1.75 25.51
CA LYS A 5 -4.68 -2.85 26.47
C LYS A 5 -4.67 -4.17 25.71
N ALA A 6 -3.48 -4.71 25.48
CA ALA A 6 -3.30 -6.05 24.94
C ALA A 6 -3.42 -7.07 26.08
N LEU A 7 -4.19 -8.14 25.88
CA LEU A 7 -4.29 -9.28 26.78
C LEU A 7 -3.71 -10.51 26.07
N THR A 8 -2.67 -11.10 26.63
CA THR A 8 -2.07 -12.35 26.15
C THR A 8 -2.62 -13.53 26.96
N VAL A 9 -3.10 -14.57 26.28
CA VAL A 9 -3.54 -15.83 26.89
C VAL A 9 -2.94 -16.98 26.07
N GLY A 10 -2.17 -17.86 26.72
CA GLY A 10 -1.82 -19.20 26.22
C GLY A 10 -0.34 -19.46 25.95
N ARG A 11 0.17 -20.56 26.52
CA ARG A 11 1.48 -21.19 26.27
C ARG A 11 1.37 -22.15 25.07
N GLY A 12 2.30 -22.04 24.11
CA GLY A 12 2.52 -23.03 23.04
C GLY A 12 1.60 -22.86 21.82
N ASP A 13 2.19 -22.84 20.63
CA ASP A 13 1.64 -22.47 19.31
C ASP A 13 1.33 -20.97 19.15
N SER A 14 2.11 -20.31 18.28
CA SER A 14 1.92 -18.93 17.76
C SER A 14 0.83 -18.13 18.49
N VAL A 15 1.21 -17.42 19.55
CA VAL A 15 0.26 -16.70 20.41
C VAL A 15 -0.48 -15.66 19.56
N ARG A 16 -1.71 -15.98 19.14
CA ARG A 16 -2.58 -15.03 18.44
C ARG A 16 -2.89 -13.89 19.39
N ILE A 17 -2.46 -12.67 19.04
CA ILE A 17 -2.72 -11.48 19.83
C ILE A 17 -4.16 -11.07 19.58
N LYS A 18 -4.98 -11.04 20.64
CA LYS A 18 -6.34 -10.52 20.56
C LYS A 18 -6.32 -9.00 20.67
N ILE A 19 -6.73 -8.32 19.62
CA ILE A 19 -6.90 -6.87 19.60
C ILE A 19 -8.39 -6.55 19.58
N THR A 20 -8.84 -5.74 20.54
CA THR A 20 -10.20 -5.20 20.55
C THR A 20 -10.14 -3.74 20.12
N THR A 21 -10.84 -3.40 19.05
CA THR A 21 -10.95 -2.03 18.55
C THR A 21 -12.36 -1.76 18.04
N THR A 22 -12.67 -0.49 17.81
CA THR A 22 -13.91 -0.06 17.17
C THR A 22 -13.65 0.28 15.72
N ILE A 23 -14.49 -0.23 14.82
CA ILE A 23 -14.51 0.17 13.41
C ILE A 23 -15.91 0.66 13.06
N GLU A 24 -16.00 1.53 12.07
CA GLU A 24 -17.29 2.04 11.60
C GLU A 24 -18.18 0.90 11.11
N GLU A 25 -19.47 0.96 11.46
CA GLU A 25 -20.43 -0.12 11.14
C GLU A 25 -20.52 -0.39 9.64
N ALA A 26 -20.49 0.66 8.80
CA ALA A 26 -20.51 0.51 7.36
C ALA A 26 -19.31 -0.30 6.83
N ILE A 27 -18.13 -0.11 7.43
CA ILE A 27 -16.90 -0.84 7.06
C ILE A 27 -16.99 -2.29 7.53
N LEU A 28 -17.45 -2.52 8.76
CA LEU A 28 -17.66 -3.88 9.29
C LEU A 28 -18.66 -4.67 8.44
N ASN A 29 -19.75 -4.04 8.01
CA ASN A 29 -20.77 -4.68 7.18
C ASN A 29 -20.23 -5.04 5.79
N LYS A 30 -19.41 -4.16 5.18
CA LYS A 30 -18.69 -4.49 3.94
C LYS A 30 -17.75 -5.69 4.12
N ALA A 31 -16.96 -5.71 5.20
CA ALA A 31 -16.05 -6.82 5.47
C ALA A 31 -16.80 -8.16 5.68
N LYS A 32 -17.94 -8.15 6.36
CA LYS A 32 -18.81 -9.33 6.51
C LYS A 32 -19.35 -9.82 5.16
N ALA A 33 -19.80 -8.92 4.30
CA ALA A 33 -20.31 -9.26 2.98
C ALA A 33 -19.21 -9.89 2.10
N LEU A 34 -18.01 -9.31 2.11
CA LEU A 34 -16.84 -9.85 1.40
C LEU A 34 -16.41 -11.21 1.92
N ALA A 35 -16.35 -11.39 3.24
CA ALA A 35 -16.03 -12.69 3.85
C ALA A 35 -17.01 -13.78 3.38
N LYS A 36 -18.31 -13.46 3.32
CA LYS A 36 -19.33 -14.39 2.82
C LYS A 36 -19.14 -14.71 1.33
N GLN A 37 -18.82 -13.71 0.52
CA GLN A 37 -18.57 -13.88 -0.91
C GLN A 37 -17.33 -14.76 -1.17
N GLU A 38 -16.29 -14.62 -0.35
CA GLU A 38 -15.03 -15.36 -0.47
C GLU A 38 -15.04 -16.71 0.29
N GLY A 39 -16.13 -17.07 0.97
CA GLY A 39 -16.23 -18.32 1.73
C GLY A 39 -15.36 -18.36 2.99
N LEU A 40 -15.05 -17.20 3.58
CA LEU A 40 -14.21 -17.07 4.77
C LEU A 40 -15.05 -17.14 6.06
N GLU A 41 -14.43 -17.56 7.17
CA GLU A 41 -15.10 -17.78 8.46
C GLU A 41 -15.68 -16.50 9.10
N GLY A 42 -15.24 -15.31 8.67
CA GLY A 42 -15.83 -14.05 9.14
C GLY A 42 -15.05 -12.80 8.72
N ALA A 43 -15.56 -11.65 9.14
CA ALA A 43 -14.98 -10.34 8.80
C ALA A 43 -13.52 -10.18 9.26
N ASN A 44 -13.09 -10.89 10.32
CA ASN A 44 -11.72 -10.83 10.83
C ASN A 44 -10.69 -11.26 9.77
N ALA A 45 -10.98 -12.27 8.95
CA ALA A 45 -10.05 -12.71 7.90
C ALA A 45 -9.82 -11.61 6.84
N ILE A 46 -10.88 -10.87 6.48
CA ILE A 46 -10.79 -9.71 5.59
C ILE A 46 -10.02 -8.57 6.25
N ILE A 47 -10.27 -8.31 7.54
CA ILE A 47 -9.61 -7.25 8.30
C ILE A 47 -8.10 -7.55 8.44
N GLU A 48 -7.73 -8.78 8.77
CA GLU A 48 -6.33 -9.23 8.87
C GLU A 48 -5.61 -9.02 7.54
N ARG A 49 -6.18 -9.50 6.43
CA ARG A 49 -5.61 -9.29 5.09
C ARG A 49 -5.47 -7.81 4.73
N ALA A 50 -6.46 -6.98 5.07
CA ALA A 50 -6.40 -5.54 4.82
C ALA A 50 -5.31 -4.86 5.65
N LEU A 51 -5.13 -5.28 6.92
CA LEU A 51 -4.06 -4.79 7.79
C LEU A 51 -2.69 -5.23 7.29
N GLU A 52 -2.53 -6.48 6.84
CA GLU A 52 -1.28 -6.97 6.23
C GLU A 52 -0.91 -6.13 5.00
N LEU A 53 -1.87 -5.87 4.10
CA LEU A 53 -1.64 -5.01 2.93
C LEU A 53 -1.28 -3.57 3.33
N TYR A 54 -1.95 -3.04 4.35
CA TYR A 54 -1.68 -1.69 4.85
C TYR A 54 -0.29 -1.60 5.48
N PHE A 55 0.08 -2.53 6.37
CA PHE A 55 1.38 -2.50 7.04
C PHE A 55 2.53 -2.85 6.11
N THR A 56 2.39 -3.82 5.20
CA THR A 56 3.39 -4.07 4.14
C THR A 56 3.61 -2.87 3.22
N SER A 57 2.58 -2.01 3.07
CA SER A 57 2.72 -0.75 2.35
C SER A 57 3.42 0.35 3.17
N ILE A 58 3.31 0.32 4.50
CA ILE A 58 3.83 1.32 5.45
C ILE A 58 5.24 1.03 5.94
N GLU A 59 5.66 -0.23 5.97
CA GLU A 59 7.05 -0.64 6.27
C GLU A 59 8.07 -0.13 5.24
N ASN A 60 7.59 0.56 4.21
CA ASN A 60 8.39 1.20 3.21
C ASN A 60 8.79 2.60 3.68
N GLU A 61 9.97 2.74 4.30
CA GLU A 61 10.51 4.07 4.57
C GLU A 61 10.95 4.70 3.24
N VAL A 62 10.31 5.81 2.86
CA VAL A 62 10.57 6.50 1.58
C VAL A 62 11.41 7.75 1.83
N TRP A 63 12.56 7.82 1.17
CA TRP A 63 13.44 8.99 1.19
C TRP A 63 13.52 9.60 -0.21
N GLU A 64 13.38 10.93 -0.29
CA GLU A 64 13.53 11.67 -1.54
C GLU A 64 14.63 12.73 -1.42
N LYS A 65 15.50 12.79 -2.42
CA LYS A 65 16.51 13.85 -2.58
C LYS A 65 16.36 14.50 -3.94
N SER A 66 15.87 15.74 -3.94
CA SER A 66 15.85 16.61 -5.11
C SER A 66 17.26 17.04 -5.50
N LEU A 67 17.58 16.96 -6.78
CA LEU A 67 18.86 17.40 -7.35
C LEU A 67 18.66 18.70 -8.13
N SER A 68 19.70 19.54 -8.16
CA SER A 68 19.71 20.80 -8.93
C SER A 68 19.50 20.61 -10.43
N SER A 69 19.76 19.40 -10.95
CA SER A 69 19.51 19.01 -12.34
C SER A 69 18.03 18.74 -12.66
N GLY A 70 17.13 18.85 -11.69
CA GLY A 70 15.70 18.55 -11.86
C GLY A 70 15.36 17.06 -11.76
N TRP A 71 16.30 16.23 -11.29
CA TRP A 71 16.08 14.82 -11.00
C TRP A 71 15.76 14.61 -9.52
N ILE A 72 15.01 13.56 -9.21
CA ILE A 72 14.70 13.13 -7.85
C ILE A 72 15.28 11.73 -7.67
N LYS A 73 16.14 11.56 -6.67
CA LYS A 73 16.53 10.23 -6.19
C LYS A 73 15.51 9.81 -5.15
N LYS A 74 14.84 8.69 -5.39
CA LYS A 74 13.88 8.10 -4.47
C LYS A 74 14.42 6.75 -3.97
N LEU A 75 14.49 6.59 -2.67
CA LEU A 75 14.89 5.37 -1.99
C LEU A 75 13.69 4.83 -1.23
N VAL A 76 13.39 3.54 -1.37
CA VAL A 76 12.38 2.87 -0.57
C VAL A 76 13.05 1.71 0.16
N LEU A 77 13.10 1.78 1.49
CA LEU A 77 13.58 0.69 2.33
C LEU A 77 12.44 -0.28 2.56
N LYS A 78 12.56 -1.52 2.07
CA LYS A 78 11.56 -2.58 2.20
C LYS A 78 12.11 -3.71 3.06
N GLY A 79 12.18 -3.51 4.38
CA GLY A 79 12.75 -4.48 5.32
C GLY A 79 14.17 -4.91 4.93
N ASP A 80 14.29 -6.07 4.29
CA ASP A 80 15.57 -6.67 3.85
C ASP A 80 16.05 -6.21 2.46
N SER A 81 15.29 -5.37 1.77
CA SER A 81 15.64 -4.91 0.42
C SER A 81 15.49 -3.41 0.25
N ILE A 82 16.17 -2.87 -0.76
CA ILE A 82 16.11 -1.45 -1.11
C ILE A 82 15.66 -1.32 -2.55
N LEU A 83 14.64 -0.50 -2.79
CA LEU A 83 14.30 -0.04 -4.13
C LEU A 83 14.88 1.35 -4.34
N TYR A 84 15.73 1.48 -5.37
CA TYR A 84 16.30 2.76 -5.78
C TYR A 84 15.72 3.20 -7.12
N GLU A 85 15.15 4.40 -7.16
CA GLU A 85 14.55 5.00 -8.35
C GLU A 85 15.21 6.36 -8.64
N ASN A 86 15.46 6.65 -9.91
CA ASN A 86 15.91 7.96 -10.37
C ASN A 86 14.85 8.55 -11.30
N ILE A 87 14.08 9.50 -10.78
CA ILE A 87 12.88 10.03 -11.42
C ILE A 87 13.22 11.40 -11.99
N LYS A 88 13.12 11.58 -13.31
CA LYS A 88 13.16 12.91 -13.92
C LYS A 88 11.91 13.67 -13.43
N CYS A 89 12.08 14.89 -12.93
CA CYS A 89 11.06 15.71 -12.22
C CYS A 89 9.61 15.23 -12.33
N ARG A 90 8.94 14.96 -11.20
CA ARG A 90 7.50 14.71 -11.20
C ARG A 90 6.77 16.03 -11.45
N LYS A 91 6.32 16.25 -12.69
CA LYS A 91 5.53 17.41 -13.09
C LYS A 91 4.31 16.95 -13.87
N THR A 92 3.15 17.51 -13.53
CA THR A 92 1.97 17.43 -14.38
C THR A 92 2.14 18.44 -15.52
N LEU A 93 1.90 18.01 -16.75
CA LEU A 93 1.89 18.88 -17.92
C LEU A 93 0.45 19.24 -18.25
N GLU A 94 0.08 20.52 -18.10
CA GLU A 94 -1.29 20.99 -18.33
C GLU A 94 -1.58 21.31 -19.81
N ASN A 95 -0.55 21.52 -20.64
CA ASN A 95 -0.67 21.92 -22.05
C ASN A 95 0.02 20.93 -23.00
N TYR A 96 -0.33 19.65 -22.92
CA TYR A 96 0.23 18.61 -23.79
C TYR A 96 -0.65 18.37 -25.03
N LYS A 97 -0.05 17.85 -26.10
CA LYS A 97 -0.77 17.43 -27.31
C LYS A 97 -1.29 16.00 -27.14
N PRO A 98 -2.60 15.73 -27.05
CA PRO A 98 -3.11 14.40 -26.75
C PRO A 98 -2.66 13.31 -27.73
N GLU A 99 -2.51 13.66 -29.01
CA GLU A 99 -2.07 12.77 -30.07
C GLU A 99 -0.68 12.17 -29.82
N ASP A 100 0.22 12.90 -29.14
CA ASP A 100 1.59 12.45 -28.83
C ASP A 100 1.65 11.35 -27.76
N TYR A 101 0.56 11.17 -27.01
CA TYR A 101 0.47 10.28 -25.85
C TYR A 101 -0.56 9.17 -26.05
N THR A 102 -0.94 8.89 -27.30
CA THR A 102 -1.68 7.66 -27.65
C THR A 102 -0.82 6.43 -27.38
N GLN A 103 -1.45 5.28 -27.11
CA GLN A 103 -0.74 4.04 -26.82
C GLN A 103 0.28 3.68 -27.92
N ASN A 104 -0.11 3.79 -29.19
CA ASN A 104 0.77 3.50 -30.32
C ASN A 104 1.99 4.43 -30.38
N ASN A 105 1.80 5.74 -30.14
CA ASN A 105 2.90 6.70 -30.15
C ASN A 105 3.82 6.56 -28.94
N LEU A 106 3.30 6.18 -27.78
CA LEU A 106 4.13 5.88 -26.61
C LEU A 106 4.97 4.62 -26.85
N GLN A 107 4.36 3.56 -27.37
CA GLN A 107 5.07 2.31 -27.69
C GLN A 107 6.15 2.52 -28.77
N SER A 108 5.88 3.28 -29.83
CA SER A 108 6.88 3.58 -30.86
C SER A 108 8.04 4.42 -30.34
N LYS A 109 7.81 5.24 -29.30
CA LYS A 109 8.83 5.99 -28.56
C LYS A 109 9.53 5.15 -27.47
N GLY A 110 9.27 3.84 -27.40
CA GLY A 110 9.92 2.91 -26.47
C GLY A 110 9.31 2.84 -25.08
N TRP A 111 8.13 3.44 -24.86
CA TRP A 111 7.42 3.32 -23.58
C TRP A 111 6.65 2.01 -23.49
N ASN A 112 6.73 1.36 -22.33
CA ASN A 112 5.97 0.16 -22.01
C ASN A 112 4.84 0.49 -21.04
N LYS A 113 3.64 -0.05 -21.31
CA LYS A 113 2.52 0.03 -20.38
C LYS A 113 2.66 -1.08 -19.34
N VAL A 114 2.78 -0.70 -18.08
CA VAL A 114 2.93 -1.59 -16.92
C VAL A 114 1.66 -1.57 -16.09
#